data_AF-A0A8T5TUU9-F1
#
_entry.id   AF-A0A8T5TUU9-F1
#
_cell.length_a   1.000
_cell.length_b   1.000
_cell.length_c   1.000
_cell.angle_alpha   90.00
_cell.angle_beta   90.00
_cell.angle_gamma   90.00
#
_symmetry.space_group_name_H-M   'P 1'
#
loop_
_entity.id
_entity.type
_entity.pdbx_description
1 polymer ?
#
loop_
_entity_poly.entity_id
_entity_poly.type
_entity_poly.pdbx_seq_one_letter_code
_entity_poly.pdbx_strand_id
1 'polypeptide(L)'
;SMQQRGYFLQQEHKYYGLQLFIIIESRKPNSNKLLEFLKELGIDWELIFLRRRLAIHDWTEIECQANSDNLKSYLRVKYDTLNYFDINNMIRLIVHNELSFNVADKMGSLLYKMKSERSLQLKEKKNYGGKNYEEFFQNGSATRRENYDDPVQSVDEYSLTLKKAEIAAAAKIACAYLGVPQQIEFDKDISDAEILKYQDELTNF
;
A
#
# COMPACT_ATOMS: atom_id res chain seq x y z
N SER A 1 14.24 -36.31 -9.28
CA SER A 1 15.47 -35.51 -9.07
C SER A 1 15.21 -34.37 -8.08
N MET A 2 16.25 -33.73 -7.53
CA MET A 2 16.11 -32.55 -6.66
C MET A 2 15.33 -31.40 -7.34
N GLN A 3 15.44 -31.30 -8.68
CA GLN A 3 14.68 -30.35 -9.49
C GLN A 3 13.18 -30.66 -9.50
N GLN A 4 12.79 -31.94 -9.59
CA GLN A 4 11.37 -32.34 -9.52
C GLN A 4 10.78 -32.11 -8.13
N ARG A 5 11.55 -32.31 -7.05
CA ARG A 5 11.11 -31.97 -5.68
C ARG A 5 10.98 -30.46 -5.50
N GLY A 6 11.92 -29.67 -6.04
CA GLY A 6 11.84 -28.20 -6.02
C GLY A 6 10.66 -27.66 -6.84
N TYR A 7 10.29 -28.32 -7.95
CA TYR A 7 9.13 -27.96 -8.76
C TYR A 7 7.82 -28.34 -8.06
N PHE A 8 7.76 -29.54 -7.46
CA PHE A 8 6.61 -29.99 -6.67
C PHE A 8 6.35 -29.07 -5.46
N LEU A 9 7.39 -28.68 -4.73
CA LEU A 9 7.27 -27.73 -3.62
C LEU A 9 6.78 -26.36 -4.09
N GLN A 10 7.13 -25.91 -5.30
CA GLN A 10 6.62 -24.64 -5.85
C GLN A 10 5.14 -24.70 -6.23
N GLN A 11 4.64 -25.86 -6.66
CA GLN A 11 3.25 -26.02 -7.05
C GLN A 11 2.32 -26.17 -5.83
N GLU A 12 2.79 -26.86 -4.79
CA GLU A 12 1.98 -27.19 -3.62
C GLU A 12 2.15 -26.20 -2.44
N HIS A 13 3.25 -25.44 -2.36
CA HIS A 13 3.35 -24.34 -1.39
C HIS A 13 2.49 -23.16 -1.85
N LYS A 14 1.26 -23.12 -1.38
CA LYS A 14 0.51 -21.86 -1.27
C LYS A 14 1.06 -21.09 -0.08
N TYR A 15 1.85 -20.06 -0.34
CA TYR A 15 2.41 -19.22 0.70
C TYR A 15 1.30 -18.43 1.40
N TYR A 16 1.27 -18.48 2.74
CA TYR A 16 0.35 -17.70 3.56
C TYR A 16 0.93 -16.28 3.75
N GLY A 17 0.49 -15.34 2.93
CA GLY A 17 0.89 -13.93 3.02
C GLY A 17 2.18 -13.59 2.27
N LEU A 18 2.56 -12.30 2.34
CA LEU A 18 3.79 -11.77 1.74
C LEU A 18 5.01 -12.25 2.53
N GLN A 19 6.01 -12.82 1.86
CA GLN A 19 7.20 -13.33 2.53
C GLN A 19 8.25 -12.23 2.78
N LEU A 20 8.93 -12.33 3.91
CA LEU A 20 10.15 -11.57 4.19
C LEU A 20 11.34 -12.34 3.63
N PHE A 21 12.03 -11.74 2.66
CA PHE A 21 13.22 -12.33 2.05
C PHE A 21 14.49 -11.67 2.56
N ILE A 22 15.49 -12.48 2.92
CA ILE A 22 16.87 -12.04 3.08
C ILE A 22 17.67 -12.62 1.90
N ILE A 23 18.16 -11.75 1.02
CA ILE A 23 18.99 -12.17 -0.12
C ILE A 23 20.46 -12.07 0.29
N ILE A 24 21.13 -13.21 0.45
CA ILE A 24 22.56 -13.26 0.70
C ILE A 24 23.28 -13.54 -0.62
N GLU A 25 23.97 -12.53 -1.15
CA GLU A 25 24.75 -12.66 -2.39
C GLU A 25 26.23 -12.88 -2.08
N SER A 26 26.84 -13.91 -2.67
CA SER A 26 28.28 -14.10 -2.63
C SER A 26 28.92 -13.70 -3.95
N ARG A 27 29.75 -12.65 -3.93
CA ARG A 27 30.46 -12.12 -5.12
C ARG A 27 31.67 -12.95 -5.53
N LYS A 28 32.00 -14.01 -4.80
CA LYS A 28 33.14 -14.90 -5.05
C LYS A 28 32.70 -16.35 -4.87
N PRO A 29 33.36 -17.34 -5.50
CA PRO A 29 33.11 -18.75 -5.22
C PRO A 29 33.23 -19.00 -3.72
N ASN A 30 32.12 -19.35 -3.10
CA ASN A 30 32.03 -19.49 -1.66
C ASN A 30 32.19 -20.95 -1.29
N SER A 31 33.45 -21.40 -1.21
CA SER A 31 33.83 -22.75 -0.79
C SER A 31 33.34 -23.02 0.63
N ASN A 32 32.14 -23.57 0.76
CA ASN A 32 31.45 -23.96 2.00
C ASN A 32 31.23 -22.87 3.07
N LYS A 33 31.84 -21.68 3.00
CA LYS A 33 31.74 -20.69 4.09
C LYS A 33 30.33 -20.16 4.33
N LEU A 34 29.47 -20.14 3.30
CA LEU A 34 28.05 -19.81 3.50
C LEU A 34 27.36 -20.87 4.37
N LEU A 35 27.66 -22.14 4.14
CA LEU A 35 27.10 -23.24 4.94
C LEU A 35 27.62 -23.19 6.38
N GLU A 36 28.91 -22.89 6.58
CA GLU A 36 29.50 -22.70 7.91
C GLU A 36 28.85 -21.54 8.65
N PHE A 37 28.70 -20.39 7.99
CA PHE A 37 28.01 -19.21 8.55
C PHE A 37 26.56 -19.51 8.97
N LEU A 38 25.81 -20.23 8.14
CA LEU A 38 24.42 -20.60 8.46
C LEU A 38 24.36 -21.54 9.68
N LYS A 39 25.30 -22.49 9.78
CA LYS A 39 25.42 -23.39 10.94
C LYS A 39 25.80 -22.63 12.21
N GLU A 40 26.71 -21.66 12.13
CA GLU A 40 27.10 -20.81 13.26
C GLU A 40 25.90 -20.00 13.80
N LEU A 41 25.01 -19.54 12.92
CA LEU A 41 23.79 -18.84 13.31
C LEU A 41 22.68 -19.78 13.82
N GLY A 42 22.89 -21.09 13.83
CA GLY A 42 21.86 -22.07 14.19
C GLY A 42 20.69 -22.12 13.22
N ILE A 43 20.88 -21.63 11.98
CA ILE A 43 19.84 -21.66 10.95
C ILE A 43 19.88 -23.02 10.26
N ASP A 44 18.77 -23.73 10.30
CA ASP A 44 18.64 -24.99 9.57
C ASP A 44 18.65 -24.71 8.06
N TRP A 45 19.73 -25.16 7.41
CA TRP A 45 19.96 -24.96 5.99
C TRP A 45 18.95 -25.73 5.11
N GLU A 46 18.27 -26.75 5.65
CA GLU A 46 17.20 -27.47 4.97
C GLU A 46 15.91 -26.62 4.85
N LEU A 47 15.77 -25.58 5.68
CA LEU A 47 14.67 -24.62 5.62
C LEU A 47 14.96 -23.43 4.67
N ILE A 48 16.19 -23.34 4.13
CA ILE A 48 16.60 -22.22 3.28
C ILE A 48 16.39 -22.57 1.80
N PHE A 49 15.50 -21.83 1.14
CA PHE A 49 15.31 -21.92 -0.31
C PHE A 49 16.46 -21.22 -1.06
N LEU A 50 17.48 -21.99 -1.43
CA LEU A 50 18.54 -21.52 -2.32
C LEU A 50 18.10 -21.62 -3.79
N ARG A 51 17.89 -20.48 -4.47
CA ARG A 51 17.67 -20.45 -5.93
C ARG A 51 18.85 -19.81 -6.65
N ARG A 52 19.27 -20.41 -7.78
CA ARG A 52 20.25 -19.80 -8.69
C ARG A 52 19.67 -18.49 -9.25
N ARG A 53 20.35 -17.38 -9.00
CA ARG A 53 19.98 -16.06 -9.54
C ARG A 53 20.40 -15.97 -11.01
N LEU A 54 19.41 -15.86 -11.90
CA LEU A 54 19.57 -15.23 -13.22
C LEU A 54 18.28 -14.55 -13.76
N ALA A 55 17.09 -14.76 -13.16
CA ALA A 55 15.83 -14.31 -13.80
C ALA A 55 14.78 -13.63 -12.88
N ILE A 56 14.96 -13.61 -11.56
CA ILE A 56 13.95 -13.05 -10.65
C ILE A 56 14.57 -11.85 -9.93
N HIS A 57 14.19 -10.65 -10.36
CA HIS A 57 14.71 -9.38 -9.85
C HIS A 57 13.91 -8.85 -8.67
N ASP A 58 12.60 -9.15 -8.58
CA ASP A 58 11.74 -8.73 -7.48
C ASP A 58 10.75 -9.85 -7.10
N TRP A 59 10.98 -10.46 -5.94
CA TRP A 59 10.08 -11.50 -5.40
C TRP A 59 8.75 -10.93 -4.92
N THR A 60 8.76 -9.70 -4.43
CA THR A 60 7.56 -9.00 -3.97
C THR A 60 6.60 -8.81 -5.14
N GLU A 61 7.13 -8.37 -6.27
CA GLU A 61 6.39 -8.24 -7.53
C GLU A 61 5.74 -9.57 -7.92
N ILE A 62 6.51 -10.66 -7.95
CA ILE A 62 6.00 -11.99 -8.34
C ILE A 62 4.90 -12.48 -7.40
N GLU A 63 5.11 -12.37 -6.07
CA GLU A 63 4.13 -12.81 -5.09
C GLU A 63 2.83 -12.00 -5.15
N CYS A 64 2.94 -10.69 -5.35
CA CYS A 64 1.78 -9.80 -5.47
C CYS A 64 1.05 -9.99 -6.81
N GLN A 65 1.77 -10.25 -7.89
CA GLN A 65 1.17 -10.53 -9.21
C GLN A 65 0.44 -11.88 -9.22
N ALA A 66 0.96 -12.86 -8.48
CA ALA A 66 0.36 -14.18 -8.38
C ALA A 66 -0.85 -14.25 -7.41
N ASN A 67 -0.89 -13.36 -6.40
CA ASN A 67 -1.91 -13.40 -5.35
C ASN A 67 -2.37 -11.99 -4.94
N SER A 68 -3.65 -11.69 -5.16
CA SER A 68 -4.27 -10.41 -4.81
C SER A 68 -4.30 -10.12 -3.30
N ASP A 69 -4.35 -11.13 -2.44
CA ASP A 69 -4.29 -10.95 -0.98
C ASP A 69 -2.88 -10.53 -0.54
N ASN A 70 -1.84 -10.99 -1.24
CA ASN A 70 -0.48 -10.54 -1.04
C ASN A 70 -0.31 -9.09 -1.49
N LEU A 71 -0.84 -8.73 -2.67
CA LEU A 71 -0.85 -7.35 -3.15
C LEU A 71 -1.61 -6.43 -2.18
N LYS A 72 -2.78 -6.87 -1.69
CA LYS A 72 -3.57 -6.15 -0.69
C LYS A 72 -2.78 -5.89 0.60
N SER A 73 -2.09 -6.91 1.09
CA SER A 73 -1.26 -6.82 2.29
C SER A 73 -0.06 -5.90 2.06
N TYR A 74 0.60 -6.01 0.92
CA TYR A 74 1.69 -5.14 0.49
C TYR A 74 1.28 -3.67 0.49
N LEU A 75 0.19 -3.33 -0.20
CA LEU A 75 -0.31 -1.95 -0.31
C LEU A 75 -0.70 -1.39 1.06
N ARG A 76 -1.34 -2.20 1.92
CA ARG A 76 -1.71 -1.79 3.28
C ARG A 76 -0.51 -1.46 4.17
N VAL A 77 0.57 -2.24 4.06
CA VAL A 77 1.78 -2.02 4.85
C VAL A 77 2.58 -0.84 4.31
N LYS A 78 2.69 -0.72 2.97
CA LYS A 78 3.49 0.34 2.33
C LYS A 78 2.83 1.71 2.38
N TYR A 79 1.50 1.77 2.29
CA TYR A 79 0.73 3.00 2.22
C TYR A 79 -0.25 3.12 3.39
N ASP A 80 0.30 3.39 4.57
CA ASP A 80 -0.44 3.41 5.85
C ASP A 80 -1.56 4.46 5.93
N THR A 81 -1.52 5.50 5.10
CA THR A 81 -2.60 6.50 5.00
C THR A 81 -3.82 6.01 4.24
N LEU A 82 -3.71 4.94 3.45
CA LEU A 82 -4.83 4.34 2.71
C LEU A 82 -5.61 3.41 3.64
N ASN A 83 -6.91 3.66 3.78
CA ASN A 83 -7.76 2.87 4.67
C ASN A 83 -8.20 1.55 4.01
N TYR A 84 -8.89 0.71 4.78
CA TYR A 84 -9.37 -0.59 4.28
C TYR A 84 -10.24 -0.46 3.01
N PHE A 85 -11.11 0.54 2.93
CA PHE A 85 -11.99 0.73 1.78
C PHE A 85 -11.21 1.18 0.54
N ASP A 86 -10.25 2.09 0.69
CA ASP A 86 -9.38 2.56 -0.38
C ASP A 86 -8.65 1.37 -1.03
N ILE A 87 -7.99 0.56 -0.19
CA ILE A 87 -7.22 -0.60 -0.62
C ILE A 87 -8.13 -1.63 -1.32
N ASN A 88 -9.32 -1.90 -0.80
CA ASN A 88 -10.23 -2.85 -1.47
C ASN A 88 -10.72 -2.34 -2.81
N ASN A 89 -11.04 -1.04 -2.93
CA ASN A 89 -11.47 -0.46 -4.19
C ASN A 89 -10.33 -0.46 -5.21
N MET A 90 -9.10 -0.20 -4.78
CA MET A 90 -7.90 -0.37 -5.62
C MET A 90 -7.76 -1.81 -6.10
N ILE A 91 -7.79 -2.80 -5.19
CA ILE A 91 -7.64 -4.21 -5.55
C ILE A 91 -8.72 -4.67 -6.53
N ARG A 92 -9.98 -4.25 -6.33
CA ARG A 92 -11.07 -4.54 -7.28
C ARG A 92 -10.75 -4.01 -8.67
N LEU A 93 -10.33 -2.75 -8.77
CA LEU A 93 -9.98 -2.14 -10.06
C LEU A 93 -8.78 -2.83 -10.73
N ILE A 94 -7.74 -3.12 -9.95
CA ILE A 94 -6.50 -3.78 -10.40
C ILE A 94 -6.80 -5.17 -10.93
N VAL A 95 -7.52 -6.00 -10.17
CA VAL A 95 -7.85 -7.38 -10.57
C VAL A 95 -8.78 -7.39 -11.77
N HIS A 96 -9.81 -6.52 -11.79
CA HIS A 96 -10.74 -6.43 -12.92
C HIS A 96 -10.05 -6.08 -14.23
N ASN A 97 -9.04 -5.22 -14.17
CA ASN A 97 -8.29 -4.75 -15.34
C ASN A 97 -6.94 -5.46 -15.50
N GLU A 98 -6.66 -6.53 -14.75
CA GLU A 98 -5.38 -7.25 -14.83
C GLU A 98 -4.13 -6.34 -14.77
N LEU A 99 -4.19 -5.26 -13.99
CA LEU A 99 -3.10 -4.28 -13.93
C LEU A 99 -1.86 -4.91 -13.27
N SER A 100 -0.68 -4.57 -13.80
CA SER A 100 0.58 -5.08 -13.26
C SER A 100 0.88 -4.54 -11.87
N PHE A 101 1.71 -5.26 -11.12
CA PHE A 101 2.21 -4.83 -9.82
C PHE A 101 2.79 -3.41 -9.85
N ASN A 102 3.57 -3.07 -10.86
CA ASN A 102 4.18 -1.74 -10.99
C ASN A 102 3.12 -0.65 -11.16
N VAL A 103 2.04 -0.93 -11.89
CA VAL A 103 0.89 -0.01 -11.99
C VAL A 103 0.20 0.12 -10.64
N ALA A 104 -0.08 -0.98 -9.95
CA ALA A 104 -0.69 -0.99 -8.62
C ALA A 104 0.13 -0.21 -7.59
N ASP A 105 1.46 -0.37 -7.60
CA ASP A 105 2.39 0.34 -6.73
C ASP A 105 2.39 1.84 -7.03
N LYS A 106 2.46 2.22 -8.31
CA LYS A 106 2.41 3.62 -8.72
C LYS A 106 1.09 4.27 -8.36
N MET A 107 -0.04 3.57 -8.55
CA MET A 107 -1.36 4.01 -8.10
C MET A 107 -1.38 4.28 -6.59
N GLY A 108 -0.89 3.33 -5.80
CA GLY A 108 -0.81 3.47 -4.34
C GLY A 108 0.01 4.68 -3.93
N SER A 109 1.17 4.90 -4.57
CA SER A 109 2.01 6.07 -4.32
C SER A 109 1.30 7.41 -4.59
N LEU A 110 0.51 7.51 -5.67
CA LEU A 110 -0.21 8.73 -6.03
C LEU A 110 -1.31 9.03 -5.00
N LEU A 111 -2.12 8.03 -4.66
CA LEU A 111 -3.22 8.17 -3.73
C LEU A 111 -2.72 8.43 -2.30
N TYR A 112 -1.62 7.78 -1.91
CA TYR A 112 -0.94 8.01 -0.64
C TYR A 112 -0.48 9.46 -0.49
N LYS A 113 0.20 10.01 -1.51
CA LYS A 113 0.66 11.41 -1.50
C LYS A 113 -0.52 12.37 -1.33
N MET A 114 -1.55 12.22 -2.16
CA MET A 114 -2.76 13.04 -2.11
C MET A 114 -3.46 12.99 -0.74
N LYS A 115 -3.61 11.80 -0.15
CA LYS A 115 -4.28 11.64 1.15
C LYS A 115 -3.44 12.18 2.31
N SER A 116 -2.12 12.03 2.23
CA SER A 116 -1.18 12.58 3.21
C SER A 116 -1.25 14.11 3.24
N GLU A 117 -1.26 14.75 2.08
CA GLU A 117 -1.35 16.21 1.96
C GLU A 117 -2.70 16.77 2.43
N ARG A 118 -3.81 16.12 2.07
CA ARG A 118 -5.14 16.50 2.61
C ARG A 118 -5.19 16.42 4.13
N SER A 119 -4.53 15.40 4.70
CA SER A 119 -4.45 15.22 6.15
C SER A 119 -3.63 16.34 6.82
N LEU A 120 -2.53 16.79 6.18
CA LEU A 120 -1.74 17.93 6.64
C LEU A 120 -2.55 19.23 6.60
N GLN A 121 -3.23 19.52 5.48
CA GLN A 121 -4.06 20.72 5.32
C GLN A 121 -5.20 20.79 6.35
N LEU A 122 -5.81 19.65 6.69
CA LEU A 122 -6.84 19.56 7.74
C LEU A 122 -6.27 19.88 9.12
N LYS A 123 -5.07 19.38 9.45
CA LYS A 123 -4.38 19.68 10.71
C LYS A 123 -4.03 21.17 10.80
N GLU A 124 -3.53 21.77 9.72
CA GLU A 124 -3.24 23.20 9.65
C GLU A 124 -4.50 24.04 9.86
N LYS A 125 -5.60 23.74 9.15
CA LYS A 125 -6.88 24.46 9.33
C LYS A 125 -7.41 24.38 10.76
N LYS A 126 -7.30 23.23 11.43
CA LYS A 126 -7.66 23.08 12.85
C LYS A 126 -6.77 23.93 13.76
N ASN A 127 -5.47 23.98 13.50
CA ASN A 127 -4.52 24.78 14.27
C ASN A 127 -4.74 26.30 14.12
N TYR A 128 -5.19 26.76 12.95
CA TYR A 128 -5.56 28.17 12.73
C TYR A 128 -6.97 28.51 13.27
N GLY A 129 -7.92 27.58 13.20
CA GLY A 129 -9.29 27.76 13.71
C GLY A 129 -9.42 27.69 15.23
N GLY A 130 -8.48 27.02 15.92
CA GLY A 130 -8.50 26.86 17.38
C GLY A 130 -8.05 28.08 18.19
N LYS A 131 -7.44 29.10 17.57
CA LYS A 131 -6.93 30.27 18.32
C LYS A 131 -7.97 31.36 18.65
N ASN A 132 -9.21 31.24 18.18
CA ASN A 132 -10.21 32.32 18.32
C ASN A 132 -11.46 31.95 19.15
N TYR A 133 -11.48 30.82 19.85
CA TYR A 133 -12.66 30.39 20.62
C TYR A 133 -12.46 30.34 22.15
N GLU A 134 -11.30 30.71 22.68
CA GLU A 134 -11.05 30.69 24.14
C GLU A 134 -11.25 32.04 24.87
N GLU A 135 -11.52 33.16 24.18
CA GLU A 135 -11.59 34.48 24.85
C GLU A 135 -12.99 35.00 25.21
N PHE A 136 -14.08 34.28 24.92
CA PHE A 136 -15.45 34.81 25.17
C PHE A 136 -16.24 34.24 26.36
N PHE A 137 -15.65 33.37 27.18
CA PHE A 137 -16.31 32.86 28.40
C PHE A 137 -15.44 33.00 29.66
N GLN A 138 -15.00 34.22 29.96
CA GLN A 138 -14.64 34.58 31.33
C GLN A 138 -15.67 35.58 31.86
N ASN A 139 -16.78 35.07 32.40
CA ASN A 139 -17.53 35.68 33.50
C ASN A 139 -18.67 34.74 33.94
N GLY A 140 -18.48 34.03 35.05
CA GLY A 140 -19.59 33.33 35.72
C GLY A 140 -19.19 32.11 36.55
N SER A 141 -18.83 32.35 37.82
CA SER A 141 -19.02 31.49 39.00
C SER A 141 -18.71 29.99 38.93
N ALA A 142 -17.77 29.58 39.79
CA ALA A 142 -17.40 28.22 40.13
C ALA A 142 -18.57 27.28 40.43
N THR A 143 -18.62 26.13 39.76
CA THR A 143 -19.13 24.87 40.33
C THR A 143 -18.49 23.66 39.65
N ARG A 144 -17.65 22.96 40.42
CA ARG A 144 -17.32 21.53 40.46
C ARG A 144 -17.69 20.61 39.26
N ARG A 145 -16.63 20.01 38.70
CA ARG A 145 -16.49 18.62 38.18
C ARG A 145 -17.58 18.08 37.24
N GLU A 146 -17.17 17.81 36.01
CA GLU A 146 -17.07 16.45 35.45
C GLU A 146 -16.09 16.49 34.27
N ASN A 147 -15.03 15.69 34.33
CA ASN A 147 -14.16 15.42 33.19
C ASN A 147 -14.97 14.59 32.19
N TYR A 148 -15.73 15.26 31.32
CA TYR A 148 -16.03 14.69 30.03
C TYR A 148 -14.79 14.91 29.18
N ASP A 149 -13.99 13.87 29.02
CA ASP A 149 -13.17 13.73 27.81
C ASP A 149 -14.16 13.72 26.66
N ASP A 150 -14.44 14.91 26.11
CA ASP A 150 -15.22 15.08 24.91
C ASP A 150 -14.54 14.21 23.86
N PRO A 151 -15.17 13.14 23.35
CA PRO A 151 -14.51 12.27 22.40
C PRO A 151 -14.22 13.16 21.21
N VAL A 152 -12.93 13.43 20.98
CA VAL A 152 -12.43 14.05 19.74
C VAL A 152 -13.21 13.37 18.63
N GLN A 153 -14.19 14.09 18.07
CA GLN A 153 -15.11 13.56 17.09
C GLN A 153 -14.24 12.83 16.07
N SER A 154 -14.33 11.51 16.07
CA SER A 154 -13.67 10.67 15.09
C SER A 154 -14.22 11.16 13.76
N VAL A 155 -13.43 11.96 13.05
CA VAL A 155 -13.75 12.38 11.70
C VAL A 155 -14.07 11.08 10.97
N ASP A 156 -15.34 10.88 10.63
CA ASP A 156 -15.85 9.58 10.15
C ASP A 156 -14.86 9.03 9.15
N GLU A 157 -14.30 7.86 9.41
CA GLU A 157 -13.28 7.25 8.55
C GLU A 157 -13.80 7.09 7.10
N TYR A 158 -15.14 7.02 6.97
CA TYR A 158 -15.90 7.11 5.72
C TYR A 158 -15.76 8.45 4.99
N SER A 159 -15.78 9.58 5.69
CA SER A 159 -15.58 10.92 5.11
C SER A 159 -14.15 11.15 4.59
N LEU A 160 -13.21 10.31 5.01
CA LEU A 160 -11.80 10.31 4.57
C LEU A 160 -11.50 9.23 3.52
N THR A 161 -12.50 8.45 3.11
CA THR A 161 -12.34 7.40 2.09
C THR A 161 -12.26 8.03 0.70
N LEU A 162 -11.38 7.51 -0.14
CA LEU A 162 -11.20 7.94 -1.52
C LEU A 162 -12.42 7.56 -2.35
N LYS A 163 -12.87 8.49 -3.18
CA LYS A 163 -13.89 8.21 -4.18
C LYS A 163 -13.35 7.27 -5.23
N LYS A 164 -14.22 6.45 -5.80
CA LYS A 164 -13.85 5.56 -6.91
C LYS A 164 -13.26 6.34 -8.10
N ALA A 165 -13.75 7.56 -8.38
CA ALA A 165 -13.22 8.43 -9.41
C ALA A 165 -11.74 8.83 -9.18
N GLU A 166 -11.32 9.00 -7.91
CA GLU A 166 -9.93 9.31 -7.56
C GLU A 166 -9.02 8.12 -7.82
N ILE A 167 -9.48 6.93 -7.45
CA ILE A 167 -8.78 5.67 -7.70
C ILE A 167 -8.66 5.43 -9.22
N ALA A 168 -9.73 5.70 -9.97
CA ALA A 168 -9.75 5.62 -11.42
C ALA A 168 -8.78 6.60 -12.08
N ALA A 169 -8.73 7.84 -11.59
CA ALA A 169 -7.79 8.86 -12.06
C ALA A 169 -6.33 8.44 -11.82
N ALA A 170 -6.02 7.94 -10.62
CA ALA A 170 -4.69 7.42 -10.29
C ALA A 170 -4.30 6.23 -11.17
N ALA A 171 -5.24 5.33 -11.49
CA ALA A 171 -5.00 4.21 -12.39
C ALA A 171 -4.61 4.66 -13.80
N LYS A 172 -5.34 5.62 -14.37
CA LYS A 172 -5.02 6.20 -15.68
C LYS A 172 -3.64 6.88 -15.67
N ILE A 173 -3.33 7.68 -14.63
CA ILE A 173 -2.02 8.34 -14.51
C ILE A 173 -0.89 7.31 -14.37
N ALA A 174 -1.08 6.27 -13.55
CA ALA A 174 -0.09 5.23 -13.34
C ALA A 174 0.22 4.48 -14.65
N CYS A 175 -0.81 4.11 -15.41
CA CYS A 175 -0.64 3.47 -16.71
C CYS A 175 0.08 4.39 -17.71
N ALA A 176 -0.33 5.66 -17.78
CA ALA A 176 0.32 6.65 -18.65
C ALA A 176 1.80 6.86 -18.27
N TYR A 177 2.10 6.98 -16.98
CA TYR A 177 3.46 7.15 -16.46
C TYR A 177 4.38 5.97 -16.79
N LEU A 178 3.84 4.74 -16.73
CA LEU A 178 4.60 3.52 -17.02
C LEU A 178 4.57 3.14 -18.51
N GLY A 179 3.93 3.94 -19.35
CA GLY A 179 3.82 3.67 -20.79
C GLY A 179 3.01 2.40 -21.10
N VAL A 180 2.05 2.02 -20.25
CA VAL A 180 1.17 0.87 -20.44
C VAL A 180 -0.05 1.32 -21.26
N PRO A 181 -0.17 0.92 -22.54
CA PRO A 181 -1.26 1.35 -23.41
C PRO A 181 -2.50 0.47 -23.17
N GLN A 182 -3.09 0.59 -21.99
CA GLN A 182 -4.27 -0.19 -21.62
C GLN A 182 -5.45 0.73 -21.36
N GLN A 183 -6.59 0.41 -22.01
CA GLN A 183 -7.85 1.04 -21.68
C GLN A 183 -8.39 0.40 -20.39
N ILE A 184 -8.57 1.23 -19.37
CA ILE A 184 -9.07 0.79 -18.06
C ILE A 184 -10.59 0.92 -18.07
N GLU A 185 -11.27 -0.16 -17.72
CA GLU A 185 -12.70 -0.19 -17.48
C GLU A 185 -13.01 0.20 -16.03
N PHE A 186 -14.01 1.05 -15.87
CA PHE A 186 -14.47 1.57 -14.59
C PHE A 186 -15.95 1.28 -14.38
N ASP A 187 -16.39 1.32 -13.12
CA ASP A 187 -17.80 1.17 -12.79
C ASP A 187 -18.65 2.25 -13.49
N LYS A 188 -19.85 1.87 -13.95
CA LYS A 188 -20.77 2.76 -14.68
C LYS A 188 -21.29 3.95 -13.87
N ASP A 189 -21.13 3.92 -12.54
CA ASP A 189 -21.51 5.00 -11.62
C ASP A 189 -20.45 6.12 -11.55
N ILE A 190 -19.32 5.99 -12.25
CA ILE A 190 -18.22 6.96 -12.26
C ILE A 190 -18.28 7.79 -13.54
N SER A 191 -18.31 9.11 -13.41
CA SER A 191 -18.30 10.01 -14.56
C SER A 191 -16.88 10.30 -15.06
N ASP A 192 -16.70 10.35 -16.38
CA ASP A 192 -15.41 10.72 -16.98
C ASP A 192 -14.96 12.13 -16.59
N ALA A 193 -15.91 13.05 -16.39
CA ALA A 193 -15.64 14.42 -15.95
C ALA A 193 -15.02 14.46 -14.54
N GLU A 194 -15.51 13.62 -13.61
CA GLU A 194 -14.89 13.51 -12.28
C GLU A 194 -13.51 12.88 -12.34
N ILE A 195 -13.31 11.87 -13.20
CA ILE A 195 -11.99 11.27 -13.39
C ILE A 195 -10.99 12.33 -13.87
N LEU A 196 -11.35 13.12 -14.88
CA LEU A 196 -10.48 14.19 -15.41
C LEU A 196 -10.14 15.22 -14.33
N LYS A 197 -11.14 15.67 -13.56
CA LYS A 197 -10.92 16.59 -12.43
C LYS A 197 -9.88 16.05 -11.45
N TYR A 198 -10.00 14.78 -11.06
CA TYR A 198 -9.06 14.19 -10.12
C TYR A 198 -7.70 13.87 -10.74
N GLN A 199 -7.61 13.68 -12.06
CA GLN A 199 -6.32 13.60 -12.74
C GLN A 199 -5.56 14.91 -12.61
N ASP A 200 -6.24 16.04 -12.87
CA ASP A 200 -5.63 17.37 -12.73
C ASP A 200 -5.16 17.60 -11.29
N GLU A 201 -5.99 17.28 -10.29
CA GLU A 201 -5.59 17.33 -8.87
C GLU A 201 -4.32 16.50 -8.62
N LEU A 202 -4.30 15.23 -9.04
CA LEU A 202 -3.17 14.32 -8.82
C LEU A 202 -1.87 14.72 -9.54
N THR A 203 -1.96 15.43 -10.66
CA THR A 203 -0.78 15.91 -11.41
C THR A 203 -0.23 17.24 -10.92
N ASN A 204 -1.02 18.00 -10.16
CA ASN A 204 -0.62 19.33 -9.66
C ASN A 204 0.07 19.30 -8.28
N PHE A 205 0.44 18.10 -7.79
CA PHE A 205 1.16 17.90 -6.53
C PHE A 205 2.66 17.67 -6.72
#